data_AF-A0A1H4TAZ9-F1
#
_entry.id   AF-A0A1H4TAZ9-F1
#
_cell.length_a   1.000
_cell.length_b   1.000
_cell.length_c   1.000
_cell.angle_alpha   90.00
_cell.angle_beta   90.00
_cell.angle_gamma   90.00
#
_symmetry.space_group_name_H-M   'P 1'
#
loop_
_entity.id
_entity.type
_entity.pdbx_description
1 polymer ?
#
loop_
_entity_poly.entity_id
_entity_poly.type
_entity_poly.pdbx_seq_one_letter_code
_entity_poly.pdbx_strand_id
1 'polypeptide(L)'
;MGLFGRRKSREERAAEIAAQVAGGKGFYGRTTRAFLGKEDYARVQESMGAYNSGLGVQQLLAAGAPTTSAVVVSIADTGQLINYDPVVDLVVQPSGGADRITLRTIVSKLRIPRTGDEVLLVADPARPGSYLYAGDGATP
;
A
#
# COMPACT_ATOMS: atom_id res chain seq x y z
N MET A 1 45.87 18.54 -18.63
CA MET A 1 44.87 18.13 -19.65
C MET A 1 44.37 16.75 -19.31
N GLY A 2 43.05 16.53 -19.25
CA GLY A 2 42.47 15.19 -19.13
C GLY A 2 41.15 15.12 -18.35
N LEU A 3 40.13 15.86 -18.80
CA LEU A 3 38.75 15.73 -18.35
C LEU A 3 38.18 14.37 -18.80
N PHE A 4 37.93 13.45 -17.86
CA PHE A 4 37.05 12.30 -18.09
C PHE A 4 36.06 12.17 -16.93
N GLY A 5 35.00 12.99 -17.00
CA GLY A 5 33.85 12.89 -16.11
C GLY A 5 33.07 11.62 -16.39
N ARG A 6 32.94 10.75 -15.39
CA ARG A 6 32.11 9.54 -15.41
C ARG A 6 30.67 9.91 -15.79
N ARG A 7 30.22 9.51 -16.99
CA ARG A 7 28.80 9.60 -17.36
C ARG A 7 28.01 8.57 -16.55
N LYS A 8 27.16 9.03 -15.62
CA LYS A 8 26.11 8.19 -15.01
C LYS A 8 25.26 7.55 -16.11
N SER A 9 24.94 6.27 -15.94
CA SER A 9 24.16 5.50 -16.91
C SER A 9 22.73 6.05 -17.04
N ARG A 10 22.08 5.75 -18.17
CA ARG A 10 20.71 6.21 -18.48
C ARG A 10 19.70 5.71 -17.45
N GLU A 11 19.95 4.54 -16.86
CA GLU A 11 19.15 3.94 -15.78
C GLU A 11 19.30 4.69 -14.44
N GLU A 12 20.51 5.09 -14.07
CA GLU A 12 20.73 5.92 -12.87
C GLU A 12 20.01 7.26 -12.96
N ARG A 13 20.00 7.87 -14.16
CA ARG A 13 19.26 9.11 -14.39
C ARG A 13 17.75 8.89 -14.30
N ALA A 14 17.25 7.77 -14.82
CA ALA A 14 15.81 7.44 -14.74
C ALA A 14 15.37 7.20 -13.29
N ALA A 15 16.18 6.49 -12.49
CA ALA A 15 15.92 6.27 -11.07
C ALA A 15 15.97 7.59 -10.26
N GLU A 16 16.93 8.47 -10.56
CA GLU A 16 17.04 9.79 -9.90
C GLU A 16 15.84 10.69 -10.24
N ILE A 17 15.38 10.68 -11.50
CA ILE A 17 14.18 11.41 -11.94
C ILE A 17 12.93 10.85 -11.28
N ALA A 18 12.78 9.52 -11.21
CA ALA A 18 11.65 8.88 -10.54
C ALA A 18 11.61 9.22 -9.04
N ALA A 19 12.77 9.24 -8.37
CA ALA A 19 12.89 9.64 -6.96
C ALA A 19 12.54 11.12 -6.73
N GLN A 20 12.95 12.02 -7.64
CA GLN A 20 12.60 13.45 -7.57
C GLN A 20 11.10 13.70 -7.81
N VAL A 21 10.48 12.95 -8.72
CA VAL A 21 9.03 13.01 -8.99
C VAL A 21 8.24 12.47 -7.78
N ALA A 22 8.65 11.33 -7.22
CA ALA A 22 8.02 10.74 -6.04
C ALA A 22 8.18 11.62 -4.78
N GLY A 23 9.34 12.28 -4.63
CA GLY A 23 9.63 13.13 -3.48
C GLY A 23 9.03 14.54 -3.54
N GLY A 24 8.43 14.95 -4.66
CA GLY A 24 7.83 16.28 -4.83
C GLY A 24 8.80 17.47 -4.66
N LYS A 25 10.11 17.21 -4.57
CA LYS A 25 11.15 18.21 -4.36
C LYS A 25 11.82 18.54 -5.69
N GLY A 26 11.58 19.77 -6.16
CA GLY A 26 12.17 20.32 -7.37
C GLY A 26 11.13 20.91 -8.32
N PHE A 27 11.57 21.84 -9.17
CA PHE A 27 10.75 22.57 -10.14
C PHE A 27 9.89 21.64 -11.02
N TYR A 28 10.45 20.48 -11.39
CA TYR A 28 9.78 19.44 -12.18
C TYR A 28 8.66 18.70 -11.44
N GLY A 29 8.78 18.50 -10.12
CA GLY A 29 7.72 17.86 -9.32
C GLY A 29 6.47 18.72 -9.22
N ARG A 30 6.63 20.05 -9.24
CA ARG A 30 5.49 21.00 -9.22
C ARG A 30 4.78 21.06 -10.58
N THR A 31 5.51 20.98 -11.69
CA THR A 31 4.89 20.95 -13.02
C THR A 31 4.18 19.64 -13.29
N THR A 32 4.75 18.48 -12.95
CA THR A 32 4.03 17.19 -13.09
C THR A 32 2.78 17.14 -12.20
N ARG A 33 2.83 17.69 -10.98
CA ARG A 33 1.66 17.85 -10.09
C ARG A 33 0.60 18.82 -10.65
N ALA A 34 0.97 19.72 -11.55
CA ALA A 34 0.04 20.64 -12.20
C ALA A 34 -0.62 20.01 -13.44
N PHE A 35 0.06 19.08 -14.12
CA PHE A 35 -0.46 18.40 -15.31
C PHE A 35 -1.29 17.15 -14.99
N LEU A 36 -0.96 16.41 -13.92
CA LEU A 36 -1.86 15.39 -13.36
C LEU A 36 -2.78 16.06 -12.35
N GLY A 37 -4.06 16.21 -12.70
CA GLY A 37 -5.08 16.75 -11.80
C GLY A 37 -5.11 16.02 -10.46
N LYS A 38 -5.66 16.67 -9.43
CA LYS A 38 -5.78 16.10 -8.07
C LYS A 38 -6.48 14.72 -8.06
N GLU A 39 -7.36 14.48 -9.01
CA GLU A 39 -8.11 13.23 -9.19
C GLU A 39 -7.22 12.07 -9.69
N ASP A 40 -6.28 12.35 -10.60
CA ASP A 40 -5.34 11.33 -11.08
C ASP A 40 -4.25 11.02 -10.05
N TYR A 41 -3.82 12.01 -9.26
CA TYR A 41 -2.88 11.76 -8.16
C TYR A 41 -3.48 10.88 -7.06
N ALA A 42 -4.76 11.08 -6.73
CA ALA A 42 -5.48 10.21 -5.81
C ALA A 42 -5.55 8.77 -6.36
N ARG A 43 -5.89 8.58 -7.64
CA ARG A 43 -5.88 7.26 -8.28
C ARG A 43 -4.50 6.62 -8.35
N VAL A 44 -3.44 7.40 -8.61
CA VAL A 44 -2.06 6.88 -8.62
C VAL A 44 -1.61 6.52 -7.21
N GLN A 45 -1.90 7.33 -6.19
CA GLN A 45 -1.64 6.98 -4.78
C GLN A 45 -2.45 5.77 -4.31
N GLU A 46 -3.71 5.68 -4.72
CA GLU A 46 -4.59 4.54 -4.44
C GLU A 46 -4.06 3.26 -5.11
N SER A 47 -3.59 3.38 -6.36
CA SER A 47 -2.95 2.29 -7.09
C SER A 47 -1.64 1.87 -6.41
N MET A 48 -0.77 2.80 -6.04
CA MET A 48 0.50 2.51 -5.36
C MET A 48 0.32 2.02 -3.91
N GLY A 49 -0.74 2.46 -3.22
CA GLY A 49 -1.11 2.00 -1.89
C GLY A 49 -1.60 0.55 -1.90
N ALA A 50 -2.32 0.14 -2.95
CA ALA A 50 -2.72 -1.24 -3.17
C ALA A 50 -1.54 -2.16 -3.56
N TYR A 51 -0.54 -1.66 -4.28
CA TYR A 51 0.69 -2.41 -4.60
C TYR A 51 1.61 -2.61 -3.39
N ASN A 52 1.75 -1.60 -2.51
CA ASN A 52 2.64 -1.68 -1.36
C ASN A 52 2.04 -2.47 -0.18
N SER A 53 0.72 -2.63 -0.10
CA SER A 53 0.08 -3.34 1.01
C SER A 53 0.36 -4.84 0.99
N GLY A 54 0.40 -5.51 -0.17
CA GLY A 54 0.68 -6.96 -0.23
C GLY A 54 2.15 -7.33 0.07
N LEU A 55 3.10 -6.70 -0.62
CA LEU A 55 4.53 -6.99 -0.47
C LEU A 55 5.16 -6.35 0.77
N GLY A 56 4.69 -5.16 1.15
CA GLY A 56 5.17 -4.47 2.35
C GLY A 56 4.76 -5.18 3.63
N VAL A 57 3.53 -5.72 3.70
CA VAL A 57 3.04 -6.36 4.93
C VAL A 57 3.80 -7.64 5.25
N GLN A 58 4.11 -8.50 4.28
CA GLN A 58 4.91 -9.71 4.54
C GLN A 58 6.32 -9.38 5.06
N GLN A 59 6.95 -8.33 4.51
CA GLN A 59 8.25 -7.87 5.00
C GLN A 59 8.15 -7.29 6.41
N LEU A 60 7.08 -6.54 6.73
CA LEU A 60 6.82 -6.03 8.07
C LEU A 60 6.61 -7.15 9.07
N LEU A 61 5.83 -8.17 8.72
CA LEU A 61 5.63 -9.35 9.55
C LEU A 61 6.96 -10.10 9.78
N ALA A 62 7.76 -10.32 8.73
CA ALA A 62 9.06 -10.95 8.84
C ALA A 62 10.06 -10.14 9.69
N ALA A 63 9.93 -8.81 9.71
CA ALA A 63 10.69 -7.92 10.58
C ALA A 63 10.17 -7.87 12.03
N GLY A 64 9.12 -8.63 12.37
CA GLY A 64 8.53 -8.66 13.71
C GLY A 64 7.70 -7.43 14.04
N ALA A 65 7.09 -6.78 13.03
CA ALA A 65 6.17 -5.68 13.27
C ALA A 65 4.99 -6.15 14.15
N PRO A 66 4.56 -5.33 15.13
CA PRO A 66 3.46 -5.69 16.00
C PRO A 66 2.17 -5.83 15.19
N THR A 67 1.40 -6.87 15.51
CA THR A 67 0.10 -7.16 14.90
C THR A 67 -1.03 -6.87 15.89
N THR A 68 -2.16 -6.43 15.35
CA THR A 68 -3.40 -6.22 16.09
C THR A 68 -4.47 -7.15 15.52
N SER A 69 -5.04 -8.02 16.36
CA SER A 69 -6.22 -8.81 15.98
C SER A 69 -7.43 -7.91 15.74
N ALA A 70 -8.23 -8.23 14.73
CA ALA A 70 -9.48 -7.56 14.44
C ALA A 70 -10.49 -8.56 13.90
N VAL A 71 -11.78 -8.31 14.12
CA VAL A 71 -12.87 -9.12 13.55
C VAL A 71 -13.44 -8.43 12.34
N VAL A 72 -13.66 -9.18 11.26
CA VAL A 72 -14.30 -8.65 10.05
C VAL A 72 -15.78 -8.38 10.32
N VAL A 73 -16.18 -7.12 10.16
CA VAL A 73 -17.57 -6.67 10.32
C VAL A 73 -18.32 -6.71 8.99
N SER A 74 -17.66 -6.28 7.92
CA SER A 74 -18.23 -6.36 6.56
C SER A 74 -17.14 -6.41 5.51
N ILE A 75 -17.48 -6.99 4.36
CA ILE A 75 -16.65 -7.05 3.17
C ILE A 75 -17.49 -6.64 1.95
N ALA A 76 -16.94 -5.80 1.10
CA ALA A 76 -17.54 -5.42 -0.18
C ALA A 76 -16.51 -5.56 -1.30
N ASP A 77 -16.90 -6.23 -2.39
CA ASP A 77 -16.07 -6.33 -3.58
C ASP A 77 -16.13 -5.02 -4.38
N THR A 78 -14.98 -4.53 -4.83
CA THR A 78 -14.90 -3.26 -5.56
C THR A 78 -15.07 -3.43 -7.08
N GLY A 79 -15.17 -4.67 -7.57
CA GLY A 79 -15.11 -5.04 -8.98
C GLY A 79 -13.71 -4.98 -9.60
N GLN A 80 -12.71 -4.54 -8.83
CA GLN A 80 -11.32 -4.42 -9.30
C GLN A 80 -10.51 -5.66 -8.96
N LEU A 81 -9.64 -6.05 -9.88
CA LEU A 81 -8.70 -7.15 -9.72
C LEU A 81 -7.27 -6.63 -9.91
N ILE A 82 -6.35 -7.11 -9.07
CA ILE A 82 -4.91 -6.90 -9.23
C ILE A 82 -4.24 -8.28 -9.25
N ASN A 83 -3.51 -8.61 -10.31
CA ASN A 83 -2.93 -9.94 -10.50
C ASN A 83 -3.95 -11.09 -10.34
N TYR A 84 -5.17 -10.85 -10.81
CA TYR A 84 -6.33 -11.74 -10.63
C TYR A 84 -6.81 -11.91 -9.19
N ASP A 85 -6.23 -11.24 -8.19
CA ASP A 85 -6.75 -11.20 -6.83
C ASP A 85 -7.71 -10.02 -6.65
N PRO A 86 -8.86 -10.22 -5.99
CA PRO A 86 -9.85 -9.16 -5.79
C PRO A 86 -9.36 -8.07 -4.84
N VAL A 87 -9.72 -6.84 -5.17
CA VAL A 87 -9.62 -5.68 -4.28
C VAL A 87 -10.96 -5.53 -3.57
N VAL A 88 -10.92 -5.57 -2.24
CA VAL A 88 -12.10 -5.49 -1.38
C VAL A 88 -12.01 -4.29 -0.44
N ASP A 89 -13.16 -3.70 -0.16
CA ASP A 89 -13.36 -2.78 0.96
C ASP A 89 -13.75 -3.61 2.18
N LEU A 90 -12.89 -3.63 3.18
CA LEU A 90 -13.04 -4.39 4.41
C LEU A 90 -13.32 -3.42 5.57
N VAL A 91 -14.33 -3.70 6.36
CA VAL A 91 -14.56 -3.04 7.64
C VAL A 91 -14.26 -4.02 8.73
N VAL A 92 -13.33 -3.66 9.62
CA VAL A 92 -12.89 -4.50 10.73
C VAL A 92 -13.02 -3.78 12.05
N GLN A 93 -13.15 -4.54 13.12
CA GLN A 93 -13.17 -4.04 14.48
C GLN A 93 -11.99 -4.63 15.26
N PRO A 94 -10.99 -3.81 15.63
CA PRO A 94 -9.86 -4.27 16.44
C PRO A 94 -10.30 -4.84 17.79
N SER A 95 -9.64 -5.91 18.22
CA SER A 95 -9.84 -6.51 19.53
C SER A 95 -9.45 -5.51 20.62
N GLY A 96 -10.43 -5.11 21.45
CA GLY A 96 -10.25 -4.10 22.50
C GLY A 96 -10.60 -2.66 22.09
N GLY A 97 -10.99 -2.43 20.84
CA GLY A 97 -11.46 -1.13 20.34
C GLY A 97 -12.95 -1.11 20.00
N ALA A 98 -13.61 0.03 20.24
CA ALA A 98 -14.99 0.26 19.79
C ALA A 98 -15.05 0.76 18.33
N ASP A 99 -13.97 1.37 17.85
CA ASP A 99 -13.94 2.01 16.53
C ASP A 99 -13.75 0.99 15.41
N ARG A 100 -14.52 1.18 14.34
CA ARG A 100 -14.40 0.41 13.11
C ARG A 100 -13.37 1.04 12.20
N ILE A 101 -12.56 0.20 11.58
CA ILE A 101 -11.54 0.60 10.63
C ILE A 101 -11.99 0.13 9.24
N THR A 102 -12.06 1.06 8.31
CA THR A 102 -12.27 0.75 6.89
C THR A 102 -10.93 0.72 6.19
N LEU A 103 -10.66 -0.35 5.47
CA LEU A 103 -9.45 -0.55 4.70
C LEU A 103 -9.78 -1.13 3.33
N ARG A 104 -9.08 -0.65 2.31
CA ARG A 104 -9.13 -1.21 0.97
C ARG A 104 -7.88 -2.03 0.74
N THR A 105 -8.05 -3.31 0.44
CA THR A 105 -6.92 -4.24 0.33
C THR A 105 -7.13 -5.28 -0.77
N ILE A 106 -6.03 -5.83 -1.26
CA ILE A 106 -6.03 -7.03 -2.10
C ILE A 106 -6.15 -8.23 -1.16
N VAL A 107 -7.00 -9.20 -1.50
CA VAL A 107 -7.11 -10.48 -0.79
C VAL A 107 -6.92 -11.63 -1.76
N SER A 108 -6.33 -12.73 -1.29
CA SER A 108 -6.16 -13.93 -2.12
C SER A 108 -7.51 -14.57 -2.43
N LYS A 109 -7.69 -15.04 -3.67
CA LYS A 109 -8.85 -15.86 -4.06
C LYS A 109 -9.03 -17.14 -3.24
N LEU A 110 -7.95 -17.69 -2.70
CA LEU A 110 -8.00 -18.91 -1.90
C LEU A 110 -8.48 -18.66 -0.46
N ARG A 111 -8.28 -17.44 0.03
CA ARG A 111 -8.54 -17.04 1.41
C ARG A 111 -9.18 -15.67 1.46
N ILE A 112 -10.40 -15.60 0.93
CA ILE A 112 -11.23 -14.40 1.05
C ILE A 112 -11.85 -14.42 2.45
N PRO A 113 -11.53 -13.44 3.32
CA PRO A 113 -12.10 -13.39 4.65
C PRO A 113 -13.61 -13.15 4.60
N ARG A 114 -14.33 -13.66 5.59
CA ARG A 114 -15.78 -13.53 5.75
C ARG A 114 -16.11 -12.71 6.97
N THR A 115 -17.33 -12.16 7.00
CA THR A 115 -17.85 -11.52 8.21
C THR A 115 -17.81 -12.47 9.39
N GLY A 116 -17.22 -12.01 10.50
CA GLY A 116 -17.00 -12.80 11.71
C GLY A 116 -15.61 -13.44 11.81
N ASP A 117 -14.83 -13.48 10.72
CA ASP A 117 -13.48 -14.03 10.76
C ASP A 117 -12.53 -13.11 11.54
N GLU A 118 -11.59 -13.70 12.27
CA GLU A 118 -10.48 -12.99 12.89
C GLU A 118 -9.36 -12.79 11.87
N VAL A 119 -8.86 -11.56 11.78
CA VAL A 119 -7.79 -11.16 10.89
C VAL A 119 -6.77 -10.34 11.65
N LEU A 120 -5.55 -10.29 11.11
CA LEU A 120 -4.46 -9.50 11.64
C LEU A 120 -4.30 -8.19 10.86
N LEU A 121 -3.98 -7.14 11.60
CA LEU A 121 -3.63 -5.83 11.08
C LEU A 121 -2.21 -5.47 11.49
N VAL A 122 -1.50 -4.77 10.62
CA VAL A 122 -0.19 -4.18 10.90
C VAL A 122 -0.28 -2.67 10.74
N ALA A 123 0.41 -1.90 11.58
CA ALA A 123 0.46 -0.45 11.44
C ALA A 123 1.15 -0.06 10.12
N ASP A 124 0.57 0.88 9.38
CA ASP A 124 1.16 1.39 8.13
C ASP A 124 2.31 2.37 8.45
N PRO A 125 3.58 2.02 8.18
CA PRO A 125 4.69 2.93 8.43
C PRO A 125 4.68 4.14 7.49
N ALA A 126 4.05 4.04 6.32
CA ALA A 126 3.92 5.15 5.37
C ALA A 126 2.82 6.14 5.79
N ARG A 127 1.85 5.70 6.58
CA ARG A 127 0.72 6.51 7.06
C ARG A 127 0.45 6.21 8.54
N PRO A 128 1.14 6.91 9.46
CA PRO A 128 0.94 6.75 10.90
C PRO A 128 -0.53 6.88 11.30
N GLY A 129 -1.01 5.95 12.13
CA GLY A 129 -2.41 5.89 12.57
C GLY A 129 -3.35 5.13 11.63
N SER A 130 -2.86 4.64 10.49
CA SER A 130 -3.60 3.72 9.63
C SER A 130 -3.06 2.30 9.71
N TYR A 131 -3.85 1.35 9.22
CA TYR A 131 -3.56 -0.08 9.29
C TYR A 131 -3.56 -0.71 7.91
N LEU A 132 -2.75 -1.76 7.76
CA LEU A 132 -2.68 -2.64 6.61
C LEU A 132 -3.20 -4.03 6.99
N TYR A 133 -3.90 -4.66 6.06
CA TYR A 133 -4.37 -6.04 6.21
C TYR A 133 -3.21 -7.03 6.15
N ALA A 134 -3.13 -7.94 7.12
CA ALA A 134 -2.05 -8.92 7.24
C ALA A 134 -2.52 -10.38 7.12
N GLY A 135 -3.78 -10.61 6.74
CA GLY A 135 -4.31 -11.96 6.58
C GLY A 135 -5.00 -12.49 7.83
N ASP A 136 -5.28 -13.78 7.82
CA ASP A 136 -5.93 -14.56 8.88
C ASP A 136 -4.95 -15.09 9.94
N GLY A 137 -3.66 -14.71 9.89
CA GLY A 137 -2.62 -15.18 10.80
C GLY A 137 -2.22 -16.64 10.63
N ALA A 138 -2.95 -17.41 9.83
CA ALA A 138 -2.55 -18.74 9.41
C ALA A 138 -1.49 -18.61 8.31
N THR A 139 -0.22 -18.67 8.69
CA THR A 139 0.88 -18.85 7.73
C THR A 139 0.56 -20.01 6.78
N PRO A 140 0.75 -19.85 5.46
CA PRO A 140 0.58 -20.93 4.49
C PRO A 140 1.57 -22.08 4.73
#